data_AF-A0A2V8JLD7-F1
#
_entry.id   AF-A0A2V8JLD7-F1
#
_cell.length_a   1.000
_cell.length_b   1.000
_cell.length_c   1.000
_cell.angle_alpha   90.00
_cell.angle_beta   90.00
_cell.angle_gamma   90.00
#
_symmetry.space_group_name_H-M   'P 1'
#
loop_
_entity.id
_entity.type
_entity.pdbx_description
1 polymer ?
#
loop_
_entity_poly.entity_id
_entity_poly.type
_entity_poly.pdbx_seq_one_letter_code
_entity_poly.pdbx_strand_id
1 'polypeptide(L)' 'MQRFKIGDAVLILPRYAHLYASDSGVIVAVIPDPFRPAFNEYTVEFSDGSKANLFEFQIREAAE' A
#
# COMPACT_ATOMS: atom_id res chain seq x y z
N MET A 1 3.38 -10.44 11.26
CA MET A 1 2.56 -9.37 11.86
C MET A 1 2.19 -8.41 10.75
N GLN A 2 0.94 -7.96 10.70
CA GLN A 2 0.47 -6.98 9.72
C GLN A 2 1.18 -5.64 9.96
N ARG A 3 1.85 -5.11 8.92
CA ARG A 3 2.68 -3.91 9.06
C ARG A 3 1.87 -2.62 9.00
N PHE A 4 0.84 -2.57 8.16
CA PHE A 4 0.01 -1.39 7.96
C PHE A 4 -1.47 -1.65 8.27
N LYS A 5 -2.22 -0.63 8.65
CA LYS A 5 -3.66 -0.71 8.94
C LYS A 5 -4.47 0.25 8.06
N ILE A 6 -5.79 0.04 8.04
CA ILE A 6 -6.71 0.95 7.36
C ILE A 6 -6.56 2.35 7.96
N GLY A 7 -6.46 3.35 7.08
CA GLY A 7 -6.22 4.75 7.43
C GLY A 7 -4.75 5.16 7.44
N ASP A 8 -3.79 4.23 7.35
CA ASP A 8 -2.38 4.59 7.25
C ASP A 8 -2.06 5.22 5.89
N ALA A 9 -1.33 6.33 5.93
CA ALA A 9 -0.73 6.93 4.75
C ALA A 9 0.56 6.19 4.37
N VAL A 10 0.67 5.84 3.09
CA VAL A 10 1.80 5.08 2.56
C VAL A 10 2.37 5.73 1.31
N LEU A 11 3.67 5.52 1.12
CA LEU A 11 4.40 5.86 -0.10
C LEU A 11 4.72 4.59 -0.87
N ILE A 12 4.53 4.62 -2.18
CA ILE A 12 4.94 3.56 -3.08
C ILE A 12 6.45 3.72 -3.33
N LEU A 13 7.20 2.62 -3.26
CA LEU A 13 8.63 2.66 -3.54
C LEU A 13 8.88 3.13 -4.98
N PRO A 14 9.90 3.97 -5.25
CA PRO A 14 10.13 4.56 -6.57
C PRO A 14 10.20 3.55 -7.73
N ARG A 15 10.73 2.36 -7.47
CA ARG A 15 10.81 1.26 -8.46
C ARG A 15 9.45 0.76 -8.95
N TYR A 16 8.36 1.02 -8.22
CA TYR A 16 6.99 0.60 -8.57
C TYR A 16 6.07 1.79 -8.87
N ALA A 17 6.44 3.02 -8.51
CA ALA A 17 5.57 4.19 -8.62
C ALA A 17 5.01 4.42 -10.05
N HIS A 18 5.78 4.08 -11.09
CA HIS A 18 5.37 4.19 -12.49
C HIS A 18 4.18 3.28 -12.88
N LEU A 19 3.79 2.34 -12.02
CA LEU A 19 2.66 1.43 -12.24
C LEU A 19 1.34 1.98 -11.71
N TYR A 20 1.36 3.11 -11.00
CA TYR A 20 0.21 3.62 -10.26
C TYR A 20 -0.06 5.09 -10.58
N ALA A 21 -1.28 5.55 -10.28
CA ALA A 21 -1.72 6.90 -10.57
C ALA A 21 -1.02 7.97 -9.70
N SER A 22 -0.53 7.57 -8.53
CA SER A 22 0.20 8.43 -7.60
C SER A 22 1.33 7.66 -6.93
N ASP A 23 2.27 8.38 -6.31
CA ASP A 23 3.38 7.84 -5.53
C ASP A 23 3.00 7.62 -4.06
N SER A 24 1.80 8.04 -3.65
CA SER A 24 1.33 8.05 -2.28
C SER A 24 -0.18 7.82 -2.20
N GLY A 25 -0.66 7.27 -1.09
CA GLY A 25 -2.08 7.05 -0.87
C GLY A 25 -2.40 6.56 0.53
N VAL A 26 -3.67 6.21 0.75
CA VAL A 26 -4.17 5.75 2.05
C VAL A 26 -4.68 4.32 1.94
N ILE A 27 -4.37 3.48 2.93
CA ILE A 27 -4.86 2.11 2.96
C ILE A 27 -6.35 2.10 3.31
N VAL A 28 -7.15 1.46 2.46
CA VAL A 28 -8.60 1.30 2.64
C VAL A 28 -9.03 -0.14 2.88
N ALA A 29 -8.18 -1.12 2.56
CA ALA A 29 -8.41 -2.54 2.88
C ALA A 29 -7.10 -3.30 3.06
N VAL A 30 -7.15 -4.39 3.86
CA VAL A 30 -6.01 -5.27 4.11
C VAL A 30 -6.44 -6.72 3.92
N ILE A 31 -5.70 -7.44 3.10
CA ILE A 31 -5.86 -8.88 2.87
C ILE A 31 -4.56 -9.56 3.31
N PRO A 32 -4.53 -10.15 4.52
CA PRO A 32 -3.32 -10.81 5.02
C PRO A 32 -3.04 -12.12 4.28
N ASP A 33 -1.78 -12.36 3.96
CA ASP A 33 -1.33 -13.67 3.47
C ASP A 33 -1.00 -14.59 4.65
N PRO A 34 -1.63 -15.77 4.76
CA PRO A 34 -1.49 -16.64 5.93
C PRO A 34 -0.13 -17.32 6.06
N PHE A 35 0.70 -17.30 5.00
CA PHE A 35 1.98 -18.01 4.96
C PHE A 35 3.19 -17.08 4.81
N ARG A 36 3.01 -15.91 4.18
CA ARG A 36 4.10 -15.01 3.80
C ARG A 36 3.69 -13.56 4.06
N PRO A 37 3.99 -13.00 5.25
CA PRO A 37 3.59 -11.64 5.61
C PRO A 37 4.02 -10.56 4.61
N ALA A 38 5.15 -10.73 3.92
CA ALA A 38 5.59 -9.80 2.87
C ALA A 38 4.64 -9.72 1.65
N PHE A 39 3.72 -10.68 1.52
CA PHE A 39 2.70 -10.77 0.47
C PHE A 39 1.31 -10.36 0.98
N ASN A 40 1.20 -9.77 2.17
CA ASN A 40 -0.02 -9.06 2.54
C ASN A 40 -0.35 -8.04 1.44
N GLU A 41 -1.60 -8.09 0.98
CA GLU A 41 -2.11 -7.20 -0.05
C GLU A 41 -2.88 -6.05 0.61
N TYR A 42 -2.61 -4.85 0.17
CA TYR A 42 -3.18 -3.61 0.68
C TYR A 42 -3.87 -2.90 -0.47
N THR A 43 -5.16 -2.60 -0.32
CA THR A 43 -5.83 -1.69 -1.24
C THR A 43 -5.53 -0.26 -0.82
N VAL A 44 -4.91 0.49 -1.71
CA VAL A 44 -4.55 1.90 -1.52
C VAL A 44 -5.46 2.77 -2.39
N GLU A 45 -6.08 3.77 -1.77
CA GLU A 45 -6.81 4.84 -2.45
C GLU A 45 -5.87 6.04 -2.66
N PHE A 46 -5.79 6.50 -3.90
CA PHE A 46 -4.96 7.63 -4.31
C PHE A 46 -5.75 8.94 -4.24
N SER A 47 -5.06 10.08 -4.36
CA SER A 47 -5.67 11.42 -4.26
C SER A 47 -6.69 11.73 -5.36
N ASP A 48 -6.64 11.03 -6.49
CA ASP A 48 -7.63 11.11 -7.56
C ASP A 48 -8.86 10.20 -7.35
N GLY A 49 -8.90 9.48 -6.22
CA GLY A 49 -9.95 8.52 -5.87
C GLY A 49 -9.80 7.15 -6.53
N SER A 50 -8.78 6.95 -7.39
CA SER A 50 -8.48 5.64 -7.96
C SER A 50 -7.90 4.71 -6.89
N LYS A 51 -8.05 3.40 -7.11
CA LYS A 51 -7.62 2.36 -6.17
C LYS A 51 -6.71 1.36 -6.86
N ALA A 52 -5.70 0.91 -6.14
CA ALA A 52 -4.87 -0.21 -6.56
C ALA A 52 -4.55 -1.13 -5.39
N ASN A 53 -4.35 -2.40 -5.72
CA ASN A 53 -3.79 -3.36 -4.78
C ASN A 53 -2.27 -3.34 -4.87
N LEU A 54 -1.62 -3.28 -3.72
CA LEU A 54 -0.17 -3.31 -3.58
C LEU A 54 0.24 -4.34 -2.54
N PHE A 55 1.36 -5.00 -2.76
CA PHE A 55 1.97 -5.88 -1.77
C PHE A 55 2.80 -5.08 -0.77
N GLU A 56 2.97 -5.63 0.44
CA GLU A 56 3.73 -5.02 1.52
C GLU A 56 5.15 -4.56 1.10
N PHE A 57 5.82 -5.32 0.23
CA PHE A 57 7.17 -4.99 -0.25
C PHE A 57 7.21 -3.82 -1.25
N GLN A 58 6.06 -3.34 -1.72
CA GLN A 58 5.97 -2.24 -2.67
C GLN A 58 5.78 -0.88 -2.01
N ILE A 59 5.42 -0.86 -0.71
CA ILE A 59 5.02 0.34 0.01
C ILE A 59 5.85 0.54 1.29
N ARG A 60 5.93 1.78 1.74
CA ARG A 60 6.55 2.19 3.00
C ARG A 60 5.67 3.23 3.70
N GLU A 61 5.90 3.44 4.99
CA GLU A 61 5.24 4.50 5.74
C GLU A 61 5.53 5.86 5.08
N ALA A 62 4.50 6.70 4.96
CA ALA A 62 4.73 8.12 4.74
C ALA A 62 5.32 8.67 6.04
N ALA A 63 6.56 9.16 5.99
CA ALA A 63 7.21 9.74 7.17
C ALA A 63 6.33 10.86 7.75
N GLU A 64 6.25 10.91 9.07
CA GLU A 64 5.56 11.95 9.83
C GLU A 64 6.22 13.33 9.65
#